data_AF-A0AAX6NW79-F1
#
_entry.id   AF-A0AAX6NW79-F1
#
_cell.length_a   1.000
_cell.length_b   1.000
_cell.length_c   1.000
_cell.angle_alpha   90.00
_cell.angle_beta   90.00
_cell.angle_gamma   90.00
#
_symmetry.space_group_name_H-M   'P 1'
#
loop_
_entity.id
_entity.type
_entity.pdbx_description
1 polymer ?
#
loop_
_entity_poly.entity_id
_entity_poly.type
_entity_poly.pdbx_seq_one_letter_code
_entity_poly.pdbx_strand_id
1 'polypeptide(L)'
;MRSALLRGEWPAAPGWPRCLPGDVVCRALRVTPRPLASGARATTSPVTPRAVGASGSRQGGSAANMAEDSRGGLACGRAGGPQYLAHTPSRRNFPEYELPELSTCVFHVGAFGELWRGRLRGAADLSLRDPSAPALSGNPGVADSGRDHVAVARDLGCSLEAAAELSTVCSLDKLKCLEEGEDPEVIPEDTDLVTLRARKRFLEHREETITIDRACRQETFAYEMESHAMGKKPENPADMVEEGELILSVNILYPIIFHKHKEHKPYQTVLVLGSQKLTELRDAICCVSDLQIGGEFSNTPDQAPEHISRDLYKSAFFYFEGAFYNDKRYPECRDLSRTIIEWSEAHDRGYGKFQTARMEDFTFNDLNIKLGFPYLYCHQGDCEHVVVITDIRLVHHDDCLDRTLYPLLIKKHWLWTRKCFVCKMYTARWVTNNDSFAPEDPCFFCDVCFRMLHYDSEGNKLGEFLAYPYVDPGTFN
;
A
#
# COMPACT_ATOMS: atom_id res chain seq x y z
N MET A 1 7.07 16.82 19.15
CA MET A 1 8.43 16.24 19.07
C MET A 1 8.54 15.06 18.10
N ARG A 2 7.53 14.17 18.02
CA ARG A 2 7.40 13.16 16.94
C ARG A 2 7.70 13.72 15.54
N SER A 3 7.08 14.84 15.19
CA SER A 3 7.26 15.48 13.88
C SER A 3 8.70 15.98 13.59
N ALA A 4 9.56 16.23 14.58
CA ALA A 4 10.94 16.71 14.33
C ALA A 4 11.92 15.56 14.05
N LEU A 5 11.80 14.43 14.77
CA LEU A 5 12.56 13.20 14.51
C LEU A 5 12.14 12.54 13.18
N LEU A 6 10.88 12.71 12.78
CA LEU A 6 10.26 12.08 11.60
C LEU A 6 10.38 12.92 10.32
N ARG A 7 10.66 14.24 10.43
CA ARG A 7 10.77 15.16 9.28
C ARG A 7 11.96 14.89 8.36
N GLY A 8 12.95 14.11 8.81
CA GLY A 8 14.06 13.70 7.96
C GLY A 8 14.85 14.86 7.34
N GLU A 9 14.69 16.10 7.79
CA GLU A 9 15.44 17.25 7.26
C GLU A 9 16.87 17.20 7.81
N TRP A 10 17.68 16.35 7.19
CA TRP A 10 19.10 16.22 7.50
C TRP A 10 19.90 16.80 6.34
N PRO A 11 20.79 17.78 6.58
CA PRO A 11 21.73 18.25 5.57
C PRO A 11 22.65 17.08 5.17
N ALA A 12 22.96 16.99 3.88
CA ALA A 12 23.98 16.07 3.41
C ALA A 12 25.32 16.45 4.06
N ALA A 13 26.04 15.47 4.63
CA ALA A 13 27.38 15.69 5.16
C ALA A 13 28.31 16.17 4.02
N PRO A 14 29.08 17.26 4.21
CA PRO A 14 30.06 17.70 3.23
C PRO A 14 31.27 16.78 3.27
N GLY A 15 31.65 16.18 2.13
CA GLY A 15 32.96 15.52 2.02
C GLY A 15 33.05 14.23 1.19
N TRP A 16 31.99 13.79 0.51
CA TRP A 16 32.07 12.66 -0.41
C TRP A 16 31.81 13.16 -1.85
N PRO A 17 32.55 12.67 -2.86
CA PRO A 17 32.49 13.22 -4.20
C PRO A 17 31.06 13.11 -4.74
N ARG A 18 30.50 14.25 -5.15
CA ARG A 18 29.26 14.29 -5.91
C ARG A 18 29.48 13.49 -7.19
N CYS A 19 28.83 12.35 -7.33
CA CYS A 19 28.49 11.86 -8.66
C CYS A 19 27.63 12.95 -9.31
N LEU A 20 28.15 13.52 -10.40
CA LEU A 20 27.46 14.54 -11.18
C LEU A 20 26.11 13.97 -11.65
N PRO A 21 25.01 14.73 -11.58
CA PRO A 21 23.80 14.35 -12.27
C PRO A 21 24.05 14.44 -13.77
N GLY A 22 24.12 13.29 -14.44
CA GLY A 22 23.99 13.20 -15.89
C GLY A 22 22.57 13.59 -16.29
N ASP A 23 22.47 14.52 -17.23
CA ASP A 23 21.21 15.04 -17.76
C ASP A 23 20.34 13.94 -18.36
N VAL A 24 19.21 13.64 -17.71
CA VAL A 24 18.05 13.06 -18.39
C VAL A 24 16.93 14.10 -18.36
N VAL A 25 16.83 14.81 -19.48
CA VAL A 25 15.73 15.73 -19.78
C VAL A 25 14.45 14.90 -19.99
N CYS A 26 13.68 14.68 -18.92
CA CYS A 26 12.27 14.32 -19.05
C CYS A 26 11.43 15.59 -19.10
N ARG A 27 10.99 15.91 -20.32
CA ARG A 27 10.11 17.01 -20.70
C ARG A 27 8.79 16.92 -19.91
N ALA A 28 8.69 17.66 -18.81
CA ALA A 28 7.43 17.89 -18.13
C ALA A 28 6.52 18.73 -19.05
N LEU A 29 5.39 18.16 -19.46
CA LEU A 29 4.25 18.92 -20.01
C LEU A 29 3.69 19.80 -18.88
N ARG A 30 4.23 21.02 -18.75
CA ARG A 30 3.60 22.09 -17.98
C ARG A 30 2.38 22.57 -18.75
N VAL A 31 1.19 22.16 -18.32
CA VAL A 31 -0.04 22.89 -18.65
C VAL A 31 -0.12 24.09 -17.71
N THR A 32 0.30 25.25 -18.19
CA THR A 32 0.00 26.53 -17.55
C THR A 32 -1.41 26.98 -17.95
N PRO A 33 -2.21 27.57 -17.04
CA PRO A 33 -3.50 28.14 -17.41
C PRO A 33 -3.24 29.38 -18.28
N ARG A 34 -3.79 29.39 -19.50
CA ARG A 34 -3.84 30.61 -20.32
C ARG A 34 -4.91 31.55 -19.75
N PRO A 35 -4.58 32.82 -19.46
CA PRO A 35 -5.57 33.85 -19.21
C PRO A 35 -6.25 34.26 -20.51
N LEU A 36 -7.58 34.40 -20.49
CA LEU A 36 -8.34 35.02 -21.58
C LEU A 36 -7.98 36.50 -21.67
N ALA A 37 -7.28 36.87 -22.74
CA ALA A 37 -7.12 38.26 -23.15
C ALA A 37 -8.37 38.71 -23.91
N SER A 38 -8.99 39.75 -23.39
CA SER A 38 -9.99 40.60 -24.03
C SER A 38 -9.42 41.34 -25.25
N GLY A 39 -10.26 41.57 -26.25
CA GLY A 39 -10.01 42.59 -27.27
C GLY A 39 -11.24 42.86 -28.13
N ALA A 40 -12.05 43.86 -27.76
CA ALA A 40 -12.31 45.03 -28.60
C ALA A 40 -13.44 45.93 -28.07
N ARG A 41 -13.09 47.22 -28.00
CA ARG A 41 -13.91 48.45 -28.13
C ARG A 41 -14.81 48.91 -26.96
N ALA A 42 -14.21 49.80 -26.18
CA ALA A 42 -14.56 51.22 -26.04
C ALA A 42 -16.05 51.61 -26.05
N THR A 43 -16.54 52.12 -24.91
CA THR A 43 -16.77 53.57 -24.69
C THR A 43 -17.08 53.87 -23.21
N THR A 44 -16.31 54.80 -22.65
CA THR A 44 -16.64 55.82 -21.62
C THR A 44 -17.64 55.53 -20.49
N SER A 45 -17.12 55.52 -19.26
CA SER A 45 -17.79 55.86 -17.98
C SER A 45 -18.28 57.34 -17.95
N PRO A 46 -18.75 57.89 -16.80
CA PRO A 46 -19.87 57.50 -15.93
C PRO A 46 -20.77 58.70 -15.55
N VAL A 47 -22.04 58.50 -15.15
CA VAL A 47 -22.75 59.43 -14.25
C VAL A 47 -23.75 58.64 -13.35
N THR A 48 -23.54 58.73 -12.04
CA THR A 48 -24.44 58.39 -10.90
C THR A 48 -25.63 59.37 -10.78
N PRO A 49 -26.59 59.26 -9.83
CA PRO A 49 -27.22 58.12 -9.14
C PRO A 49 -28.78 58.22 -9.05
N ARG A 50 -29.39 57.19 -8.43
CA ARG A 50 -30.69 57.09 -7.70
C ARG A 50 -31.64 58.31 -7.63
N ALA A 51 -32.91 58.07 -7.95
CA ALA A 51 -34.12 58.50 -7.21
C ALA A 51 -35.31 57.59 -7.64
N VAL A 52 -35.93 56.77 -6.77
CA VAL A 52 -37.07 57.05 -5.85
C VAL A 52 -38.43 57.22 -6.56
N GLY A 53 -39.43 56.45 -6.10
CA GLY A 53 -40.86 56.79 -6.19
C GLY A 53 -41.64 55.90 -7.16
N ALA A 54 -42.37 54.88 -6.71
CA ALA A 54 -43.65 54.91 -5.98
C ALA A 54 -44.88 54.93 -6.91
N SER A 55 -45.86 54.10 -6.53
CA SER A 55 -47.27 54.07 -6.98
C SER A 55 -47.51 53.63 -8.43
N GLY A 56 -48.53 52.87 -8.77
CA GLY A 56 -49.66 52.42 -7.98
C GLY A 56 -50.82 52.13 -8.93
N SER A 57 -51.19 50.85 -9.02
CA SER A 57 -52.57 50.35 -9.09
C SER A 57 -53.45 50.57 -10.35
N ARG A 58 -54.23 49.50 -10.61
CA ARG A 58 -55.55 49.41 -11.30
C ARG A 58 -55.51 49.45 -12.84
N GLN A 59 -56.32 48.72 -13.58
CA GLN A 59 -57.42 47.75 -13.37
C GLN A 59 -57.59 47.06 -14.75
N GLY A 60 -57.90 45.77 -14.85
CA GLY A 60 -59.28 45.27 -14.96
C GLY A 60 -59.46 44.49 -16.29
N GLY A 61 -59.66 43.18 -16.21
CA GLY A 61 -60.89 42.51 -16.67
C GLY A 61 -60.57 41.61 -17.88
N SER A 62 -61.13 40.41 -18.10
CA SER A 62 -62.41 39.86 -17.68
C SER A 62 -62.47 38.35 -18.00
N ALA A 63 -63.61 37.75 -17.59
CA ALA A 63 -64.20 36.42 -17.88
C ALA A 63 -63.77 35.27 -16.93
N ALA A 64 -64.55 34.96 -15.89
CA ALA A 64 -65.85 34.23 -15.86
C ALA A 64 -65.63 32.70 -15.93
N ASN A 65 -66.30 31.81 -15.19
CA ASN A 65 -67.43 31.90 -14.28
C ASN A 65 -67.54 30.56 -13.50
N MET A 66 -68.12 30.63 -12.28
CA MET A 66 -69.06 29.68 -11.63
C MET A 66 -68.55 28.26 -11.25
N ALA A 67 -68.45 27.89 -9.96
CA ALA A 67 -69.53 27.52 -9.00
C ALA A 67 -70.02 26.07 -9.24
N GLU A 68 -70.20 25.15 -8.29
CA GLU A 68 -70.41 25.12 -6.82
C GLU A 68 -69.93 23.71 -6.34
N ASP A 69 -69.28 23.55 -5.19
CA ASP A 69 -69.86 23.37 -3.84
C ASP A 69 -70.66 22.03 -3.71
N SER A 70 -70.50 21.14 -2.72
CA SER A 70 -70.03 21.29 -1.36
C SER A 70 -69.86 19.92 -0.66
N ARG A 71 -68.88 19.86 0.26
CA ARG A 71 -68.82 19.15 1.57
C ARG A 71 -68.64 17.62 1.69
N GLY A 72 -67.50 17.26 2.29
CA GLY A 72 -67.51 16.39 3.49
C GLY A 72 -66.27 15.49 3.72
N GLY A 73 -65.32 15.95 4.56
CA GLY A 73 -64.54 15.06 5.46
C GLY A 73 -63.03 14.90 5.22
N LEU A 74 -62.23 15.55 6.09
CA LEU A 74 -60.93 15.16 6.71
C LEU A 74 -60.15 13.93 6.13
N ALA A 75 -58.83 13.90 5.93
CA ALA A 75 -57.72 14.63 6.53
C ALA A 75 -56.44 14.57 5.65
N CYS A 76 -55.55 15.53 5.90
CA CYS A 76 -54.23 15.83 5.35
C CYS A 76 -53.28 14.62 5.22
N GLY A 77 -52.29 14.55 4.33
CA GLY A 77 -51.70 15.51 3.37
C GLY A 77 -50.23 15.15 3.11
N ARG A 78 -49.75 15.47 1.89
CA ARG A 78 -48.38 15.40 1.33
C ARG A 78 -47.89 14.03 0.83
N ALA A 79 -47.92 13.74 -0.48
CA ALA A 79 -47.37 14.41 -1.68
C ALA A 79 -45.86 14.22 -1.87
N GLY A 80 -45.55 13.29 -2.78
CA GLY A 80 -44.63 13.49 -3.91
C GLY A 80 -43.17 13.75 -3.56
N GLY A 81 -42.41 12.68 -3.30
CA GLY A 81 -40.95 12.73 -3.36
C GLY A 81 -40.44 12.79 -4.80
N PRO A 82 -39.35 13.55 -5.09
CA PRO A 82 -38.68 13.50 -6.38
C PRO A 82 -38.11 12.11 -6.65
N GLN A 83 -38.41 11.56 -7.82
CA GLN A 83 -37.76 10.37 -8.35
C GLN A 83 -36.29 10.70 -8.61
N TYR A 84 -35.42 10.29 -7.69
CA TYR A 84 -34.00 10.10 -8.00
C TYR A 84 -33.84 8.71 -8.61
N LEU A 85 -33.44 8.69 -9.88
CA LEU A 85 -32.78 7.54 -10.49
C LEU A 85 -31.54 7.23 -9.65
N ALA A 86 -31.69 6.30 -8.70
CA ALA A 86 -30.57 5.67 -8.04
C ALA A 86 -29.84 4.83 -9.09
N HIS A 87 -28.71 5.30 -9.58
CA HIS A 87 -27.72 4.41 -10.15
C HIS A 87 -27.20 3.54 -9.00
N THR A 88 -27.82 2.38 -8.81
CA THR A 88 -27.18 1.26 -8.12
C THR A 88 -25.92 0.93 -8.93
N PRO A 89 -24.71 1.03 -8.38
CA PRO A 89 -23.58 0.38 -9.01
C PRO A 89 -23.93 -1.11 -9.02
N SER A 90 -23.96 -1.73 -10.19
CA SER A 90 -24.05 -3.19 -10.28
C SER A 90 -22.99 -3.76 -9.34
N ARG A 91 -23.39 -4.60 -8.37
CA ARG A 91 -22.45 -5.38 -7.54
C ARG A 91 -21.62 -6.27 -8.47
N ARG A 92 -20.53 -5.74 -9.00
CA ARG A 92 -19.58 -6.48 -9.81
C ARG A 92 -18.54 -7.04 -8.84
N ASN A 93 -18.55 -8.34 -8.69
CA ASN A 93 -17.64 -9.07 -7.79
C ASN A 93 -16.33 -9.46 -8.50
N PHE A 94 -16.03 -8.81 -9.63
CA PHE A 94 -14.82 -9.01 -10.42
C PHE A 94 -14.18 -7.65 -10.73
N PRO A 95 -12.85 -7.53 -10.67
CA PRO A 95 -12.18 -6.31 -11.09
C PRO A 95 -12.31 -6.11 -12.61
N GLU A 96 -12.56 -4.88 -13.04
CA GLU A 96 -12.53 -4.47 -14.45
C GLU A 96 -11.14 -3.93 -14.79
N TYR A 97 -10.38 -4.65 -15.62
CA TYR A 97 -8.99 -4.32 -15.96
C TYR A 97 -8.83 -3.52 -17.27
N GLU A 98 -9.93 -3.15 -17.94
CA GLU A 98 -9.86 -2.63 -19.33
C GLU A 98 -10.11 -1.12 -19.49
N LEU A 99 -10.08 -0.32 -18.42
CA LEU A 99 -10.26 1.13 -18.53
C LEU A 99 -9.05 1.93 -17.98
N PRO A 100 -8.69 3.08 -18.57
CA PRO A 100 -7.55 3.91 -18.17
C PRO A 100 -7.68 4.58 -16.78
N GLU A 101 -8.77 4.32 -16.06
CA GLU A 101 -8.94 4.79 -14.69
C GLU A 101 -8.04 3.93 -13.80
N LEU A 102 -6.99 4.55 -13.24
CA LEU A 102 -5.84 3.93 -12.55
C LEU A 102 -6.18 2.97 -11.38
N SER A 103 -7.46 2.80 -11.03
CA SER A 103 -7.93 1.90 -9.98
C SER A 103 -9.23 1.22 -10.41
N THR A 104 -9.29 -0.12 -10.25
CA THR A 104 -10.45 -0.97 -10.55
C THR A 104 -11.71 -0.56 -9.76
N CYS A 105 -12.89 -1.02 -10.20
CA CYS A 105 -14.14 -0.87 -9.44
C CYS A 105 -14.11 -1.59 -8.09
N VAL A 106 -14.95 -1.17 -7.14
CA VAL A 106 -15.07 -1.83 -5.83
C VAL A 106 -15.66 -3.22 -6.01
N PHE A 107 -15.04 -4.22 -5.40
CA PHE A 107 -15.57 -5.58 -5.30
C PHE A 107 -15.35 -6.17 -3.90
N HIS A 108 -16.14 -7.19 -3.57
CA HIS A 108 -16.02 -7.94 -2.32
C HIS A 108 -15.02 -9.09 -2.46
N VAL A 109 -14.00 -9.15 -1.61
CA VAL A 109 -12.87 -10.10 -1.72
C VAL A 109 -13.34 -11.55 -1.64
N GLY A 110 -14.14 -11.91 -0.65
CA GLY A 110 -14.62 -13.29 -0.49
C GLY A 110 -15.49 -13.74 -1.66
N ALA A 111 -16.30 -12.84 -2.22
CA ALA A 111 -17.16 -13.14 -3.36
C ALA A 111 -16.34 -13.31 -4.65
N PHE A 112 -15.26 -12.53 -4.81
CA PHE A 112 -14.30 -12.74 -5.88
C PHE A 112 -13.68 -14.14 -5.78
N GLY A 113 -13.22 -14.56 -4.59
CA GLY A 113 -12.67 -15.90 -4.38
C GLY A 113 -13.65 -17.02 -4.69
N GLU A 114 -14.91 -16.90 -4.24
CA GLU A 114 -15.97 -17.87 -4.55
C GLU A 114 -16.23 -17.99 -6.05
N LEU A 115 -16.33 -16.87 -6.76
CA LEU A 115 -16.56 -16.87 -8.20
C LEU A 115 -15.36 -17.39 -8.97
N TRP A 116 -14.13 -17.13 -8.51
CA TRP A 116 -12.92 -17.66 -9.12
C TRP A 116 -12.86 -19.18 -8.95
N ARG A 117 -13.07 -19.70 -7.73
CA ARG A 117 -13.16 -21.14 -7.46
C ARG A 117 -14.26 -21.81 -8.28
N GLY A 118 -15.42 -21.17 -8.44
CA GLY A 118 -16.53 -21.68 -9.24
C GLY A 118 -16.25 -21.79 -10.75
N ARG A 119 -15.20 -21.12 -11.26
CA ARG A 119 -14.77 -21.25 -12.66
C ARG A 119 -13.76 -22.38 -12.89
N LEU A 120 -13.17 -22.92 -11.83
CA LEU A 120 -12.21 -24.01 -11.93
C LEU A 120 -12.91 -25.37 -12.07
N ARG A 121 -12.21 -26.35 -12.67
CA ARG A 121 -12.75 -27.64 -13.11
C ARG A 121 -12.87 -28.68 -11.98
N GLY A 122 -12.72 -28.26 -10.73
CA GLY A 122 -12.90 -29.08 -9.53
C GLY A 122 -11.64 -29.11 -8.64
N ALA A 123 -11.60 -30.07 -7.71
CA ALA A 123 -10.54 -30.18 -6.69
C ALA A 123 -9.12 -30.35 -7.28
N ALA A 124 -8.99 -30.83 -8.53
CA ALA A 124 -7.70 -30.99 -9.17
C ALA A 124 -6.99 -29.63 -9.44
N ASP A 125 -7.74 -28.60 -9.84
CA ASP A 125 -7.18 -27.26 -10.13
C ASP A 125 -6.82 -26.49 -8.85
N LEU A 126 -7.35 -26.91 -7.71
CA LEU A 126 -7.09 -26.33 -6.38
C LEU A 126 -6.07 -27.14 -5.57
N SER A 127 -5.65 -28.29 -6.09
CA SER A 127 -4.81 -29.24 -5.38
C SER A 127 -3.47 -28.61 -5.04
N LEU A 128 -3.12 -28.64 -3.76
CA LEU A 128 -1.82 -28.22 -3.25
C LEU A 128 -0.79 -29.36 -3.23
N ARG A 129 -1.14 -30.52 -3.76
CA ARG A 129 -0.22 -31.64 -3.94
C ARG A 129 0.75 -31.35 -5.08
N ASP A 130 1.99 -31.73 -4.86
CA ASP A 130 3.03 -31.65 -5.88
C ASP A 130 2.66 -32.57 -7.06
N PRO A 131 2.58 -32.04 -8.30
CA PRO A 131 2.31 -32.85 -9.49
C PRO A 131 3.34 -33.97 -9.71
N SER A 132 4.54 -33.84 -9.16
CA SER A 132 5.66 -34.76 -9.34
C SER A 132 5.73 -35.90 -8.31
N ALA A 133 4.83 -35.95 -7.32
CA ALA A 133 4.71 -37.10 -6.43
C ALA A 133 4.03 -38.26 -7.17
N PRO A 134 4.75 -39.34 -7.55
CA PRO A 134 4.14 -40.42 -8.30
C PRO A 134 3.12 -41.10 -7.39
N ALA A 135 1.85 -41.08 -7.81
CA ALA A 135 0.93 -42.11 -7.35
C ALA A 135 1.58 -43.45 -7.75
N LEU A 136 1.90 -44.27 -6.75
CA LEU A 136 2.39 -45.64 -6.92
C LEU A 136 1.29 -46.49 -7.58
N SER A 137 1.06 -46.31 -8.87
CA SER A 137 0.27 -47.22 -9.69
C SER A 137 0.57 -47.02 -11.18
N GLY A 138 1.47 -47.86 -11.70
CA GLY A 138 1.41 -48.36 -13.08
C GLY A 138 2.10 -47.51 -14.16
N ASN A 139 3.22 -48.03 -14.67
CA ASN A 139 3.88 -47.81 -15.96
C ASN A 139 3.99 -46.37 -16.53
N PRO A 140 5.22 -45.89 -16.82
CA PRO A 140 5.45 -44.71 -17.64
C PRO A 140 5.22 -45.08 -19.12
N GLY A 141 3.97 -45.18 -19.52
CA GLY A 141 3.56 -45.47 -20.88
C GLY A 141 2.66 -44.37 -21.40
N VAL A 142 3.22 -43.49 -22.23
CA VAL A 142 2.52 -42.50 -23.07
C VAL A 142 1.57 -41.61 -22.27
N ALA A 143 2.06 -40.44 -21.83
CA ALA A 143 1.17 -39.34 -21.45
C ALA A 143 0.11 -39.18 -22.56
N ASP A 144 -1.17 -39.25 -22.18
CA ASP A 144 -2.34 -39.24 -23.06
C ASP A 144 -2.46 -37.86 -23.75
N SER A 145 -1.57 -37.59 -24.70
CA SER A 145 -1.45 -36.30 -25.41
C SER A 145 -2.77 -35.89 -26.05
N GLY A 146 -3.59 -36.85 -26.48
CA GLY A 146 -4.94 -36.62 -26.97
C GLY A 146 -5.89 -36.02 -25.94
N ARG A 147 -5.77 -36.38 -24.65
CA ARG A 147 -6.60 -35.84 -23.56
C ARG A 147 -6.20 -34.42 -23.19
N ASP A 148 -4.92 -34.08 -23.29
CA ASP A 148 -4.41 -32.72 -23.06
C ASP A 148 -4.87 -31.76 -24.16
N HIS A 149 -4.82 -32.18 -25.43
CA HIS A 149 -5.30 -31.36 -26.55
C HIS A 149 -6.81 -31.06 -26.45
N VAL A 150 -7.63 -32.03 -26.01
CA VAL A 150 -9.06 -31.82 -25.79
C VAL A 150 -9.32 -30.82 -24.67
N ALA A 151 -8.54 -30.88 -23.59
CA ALA A 151 -8.66 -29.94 -22.48
C ALA A 151 -8.32 -28.51 -22.93
N VAL A 152 -7.20 -28.34 -23.64
CA VAL A 152 -6.73 -27.05 -24.20
C VAL A 152 -7.70 -26.48 -25.21
N ALA A 153 -8.20 -27.30 -26.15
CA ALA A 153 -9.19 -26.89 -27.14
C ALA A 153 -10.46 -26.32 -26.49
N ARG A 154 -10.93 -27.00 -25.43
CA ARG A 154 -12.09 -26.56 -24.66
C ARG A 154 -11.82 -25.28 -23.86
N ASP A 155 -10.64 -25.13 -23.26
CA ASP A 155 -10.28 -23.94 -22.45
C ASP A 155 -10.14 -22.69 -23.30
N LEU A 156 -9.47 -22.80 -24.45
CA LEU A 156 -9.21 -21.68 -25.34
C LEU A 156 -10.34 -21.47 -26.36
N GLY A 157 -11.35 -22.34 -26.37
CA GLY A 157 -12.44 -22.31 -27.34
C GLY A 157 -11.95 -22.48 -28.78
N CYS A 158 -10.89 -23.26 -29.00
CA CYS A 158 -10.25 -23.47 -30.30
C CYS A 158 -10.47 -24.90 -30.83
N SER A 159 -10.08 -25.15 -32.09
CA SER A 159 -10.18 -26.49 -32.66
C SER A 159 -9.15 -27.44 -32.02
N LEU A 160 -9.41 -28.76 -32.08
CA LEU A 160 -8.44 -29.76 -31.63
C LEU A 160 -7.10 -29.67 -32.37
N GLU A 161 -7.15 -29.30 -33.65
CA GLU A 161 -5.98 -29.06 -34.48
C GLU A 161 -5.17 -27.86 -33.97
N ALA A 162 -5.84 -26.74 -33.66
CA ALA A 162 -5.19 -25.56 -33.08
C ALA A 162 -4.63 -25.86 -31.67
N ALA A 163 -5.31 -26.66 -30.86
CA ALA A 163 -4.82 -27.07 -29.55
C ALA A 163 -3.59 -27.99 -29.64
N ALA A 164 -3.56 -28.89 -30.63
CA ALA A 164 -2.40 -29.74 -30.91
C ALA A 164 -1.21 -28.91 -31.41
N GLU A 165 -1.46 -27.93 -32.28
CA GLU A 165 -0.45 -26.98 -32.72
C GLU A 165 0.11 -26.16 -31.54
N LEU A 166 -0.77 -25.58 -30.71
CA LEU A 166 -0.39 -24.83 -29.53
C LEU A 166 0.44 -25.67 -28.55
N SER A 167 0.03 -26.90 -28.29
CA SER A 167 0.78 -27.82 -27.42
C SER A 167 2.16 -28.15 -28.01
N THR A 168 2.28 -28.23 -29.34
CA THR A 168 3.56 -28.46 -30.01
C THR A 168 4.47 -27.22 -29.91
N VAL A 169 3.93 -26.03 -30.17
CA VAL A 169 4.67 -24.76 -30.18
C VAL A 169 5.07 -24.32 -28.77
N CYS A 170 4.21 -24.55 -27.78
CA CYS A 170 4.41 -24.18 -26.38
C CYS A 170 4.93 -25.36 -25.52
N SER A 171 5.47 -26.41 -26.13
CA SER A 171 6.05 -27.54 -25.40
C SER A 171 7.32 -27.14 -24.64
N LEU A 172 7.62 -27.86 -23.56
CA LEU A 172 8.84 -27.67 -22.78
C LEU A 172 10.09 -27.82 -23.66
N ASP A 173 10.06 -28.69 -24.67
CA ASP A 173 11.16 -28.89 -25.61
C ASP A 173 11.42 -27.68 -26.53
N LYS A 174 10.46 -26.76 -26.65
CA LYS A 174 10.60 -25.48 -27.37
C LYS A 174 11.10 -24.35 -26.47
N LEU A 175 11.08 -24.55 -25.14
CA LEU A 175 11.76 -23.63 -24.23
C LEU A 175 13.26 -23.83 -24.39
N LYS A 176 13.93 -22.89 -25.05
CA LYS A 176 15.39 -22.84 -25.06
C LYS A 176 15.88 -22.53 -23.65
N CYS A 177 16.30 -23.55 -22.91
CA CYS A 177 17.23 -23.37 -21.82
C CYS A 177 18.60 -23.09 -22.47
N LEU A 178 19.30 -22.05 -22.03
CA LEU A 178 20.60 -21.62 -22.59
C LEU A 178 21.50 -22.85 -22.84
N GLU A 179 21.96 -23.03 -24.08
CA GLU A 179 23.01 -24.01 -24.36
C GLU A 179 24.31 -23.56 -23.69
N GLU A 180 25.16 -24.50 -23.25
CA GLU A 180 26.45 -24.17 -22.62
C GLU A 180 27.28 -23.24 -23.53
N GLY A 181 27.44 -21.98 -23.12
CA GLY A 181 28.24 -20.98 -23.83
C GLY A 181 27.45 -19.87 -24.54
N GLU A 182 26.12 -19.92 -24.55
CA GLU A 182 25.31 -18.78 -25.00
C GLU A 182 25.23 -17.70 -23.91
N ASP A 183 25.59 -16.46 -24.27
CA ASP A 183 25.46 -15.31 -23.38
C ASP A 183 24.01 -14.77 -23.41
N PRO A 184 23.25 -14.87 -22.29
CA PRO A 184 21.87 -14.41 -22.23
C PRO A 184 21.69 -12.90 -22.41
N GLU A 185 22.77 -12.11 -22.40
CA GLU A 185 22.75 -10.67 -22.65
C GLU A 185 22.88 -10.30 -24.13
N VAL A 186 23.14 -11.26 -25.02
CA VAL A 186 23.16 -11.01 -26.47
C VAL A 186 21.73 -10.97 -27.01
N ILE A 187 21.27 -9.78 -27.35
CA ILE A 187 19.92 -9.57 -27.91
C ILE A 187 19.96 -9.69 -29.44
N PRO A 188 19.11 -10.53 -30.06
CA PRO A 188 19.03 -10.64 -31.52
C PRO A 188 18.76 -9.29 -32.19
N GLU A 189 19.48 -9.00 -33.29
CA GLU A 189 19.38 -7.71 -33.99
C GLU A 189 18.01 -7.47 -34.63
N ASP A 190 17.33 -8.54 -35.06
CA ASP A 190 16.08 -8.49 -35.83
C ASP A 190 14.83 -8.68 -34.94
N THR A 191 14.74 -7.98 -33.81
CA THR A 191 13.58 -8.11 -32.90
C THR A 191 12.63 -6.92 -32.91
N ASP A 192 11.37 -7.21 -33.22
CA ASP A 192 10.26 -6.24 -33.10
C ASP A 192 9.72 -6.13 -31.66
N LEU A 193 10.19 -6.98 -30.72
CA LEU A 193 9.69 -6.97 -29.35
C LEU A 193 10.16 -5.71 -28.60
N VAL A 194 9.20 -4.93 -28.10
CA VAL A 194 9.47 -3.69 -27.35
C VAL A 194 10.27 -3.97 -26.07
N THR A 195 10.03 -5.12 -25.43
CA THR A 195 10.75 -5.57 -24.23
C THR A 195 12.23 -5.81 -24.51
N LEU A 196 12.57 -6.47 -25.62
CA LEU A 196 13.97 -6.69 -26.02
C LEU A 196 14.64 -5.38 -26.46
N ARG A 197 13.93 -4.47 -27.12
CA ARG A 197 14.43 -3.12 -27.41
C ARG A 197 14.71 -2.31 -26.14
N ALA A 198 13.86 -2.42 -25.11
CA ALA A 198 14.10 -1.78 -23.82
C ALA A 198 15.29 -2.39 -23.08
N ARG A 199 15.42 -3.74 -23.09
CA ARG A 199 16.56 -4.46 -22.52
C ARG A 199 17.87 -4.07 -23.21
N LYS A 200 17.89 -3.97 -24.56
CA LYS A 200 19.07 -3.54 -25.33
C LYS A 200 19.56 -2.16 -24.90
N ARG A 201 18.66 -1.18 -24.81
CA ARG A 201 18.99 0.16 -24.31
C ARG A 201 19.53 0.13 -22.88
N PHE A 202 19.00 -0.74 -22.02
CA PHE A 202 19.48 -0.87 -20.65
C PHE A 202 20.90 -1.48 -20.59
N LEU A 203 21.19 -2.47 -21.42
CA LEU A 203 22.52 -3.09 -21.52
C LEU A 203 23.56 -2.13 -22.11
N GLU A 204 23.23 -1.44 -23.21
CA GLU A 204 24.07 -0.39 -23.80
C GLU A 204 24.39 0.70 -22.76
N HIS A 205 23.38 1.16 -22.01
CA HIS A 205 23.59 2.15 -20.94
C HIS A 205 24.49 1.63 -19.80
N ARG A 206 24.38 0.35 -19.43
CA ARG A 206 25.26 -0.28 -18.42
C ARG A 206 26.71 -0.34 -18.89
N GLU A 207 26.93 -0.69 -20.16
CA GLU A 207 28.24 -0.75 -20.78
C GLU A 207 28.88 0.64 -20.88
N GLU A 208 28.11 1.64 -21.33
CA GLU A 208 28.54 3.05 -21.40
C GLU A 208 28.91 3.64 -20.04
N THR A 209 28.16 3.31 -19.00
CA THR A 209 28.36 3.85 -17.64
C THR A 209 29.38 3.05 -16.81
N ILE A 210 29.84 1.89 -17.31
CA ILE A 210 30.70 0.94 -16.57
C ILE A 210 30.07 0.62 -15.20
N THR A 211 28.73 0.60 -15.14
CA THR A 211 28.01 0.31 -13.91
C THR A 211 27.99 -1.20 -13.72
N ILE A 212 28.93 -1.70 -12.91
CA ILE A 212 28.90 -3.10 -12.46
C ILE A 212 27.77 -3.22 -11.45
N ASP A 213 26.66 -3.80 -11.91
CA ASP A 213 25.57 -4.25 -11.06
C ASP A 213 26.06 -5.48 -10.28
N ARG A 214 26.90 -5.25 -9.27
CA ARG A 214 27.12 -6.26 -8.24
C ARG A 214 25.77 -6.40 -7.59
N ALA A 215 25.16 -7.59 -7.65
CA ALA A 215 23.98 -7.94 -6.88
C ALA A 215 24.17 -7.30 -5.50
N CYS A 216 23.39 -6.25 -5.27
CA CYS A 216 23.61 -5.43 -4.10
C CYS A 216 23.39 -6.37 -2.92
N ARG A 217 24.14 -6.25 -1.82
CA ARG A 217 23.91 -7.14 -0.66
C ARG A 217 22.43 -7.16 -0.26
N GLN A 218 21.76 -6.02 -0.47
CA GLN A 218 20.33 -5.77 -0.36
C GLN A 218 19.45 -6.64 -1.28
N GLU A 219 19.84 -6.89 -2.53
CA GLU A 219 19.12 -7.75 -3.47
C GLU A 219 19.26 -9.22 -3.09
N THR A 220 20.46 -9.63 -2.64
CA THR A 220 20.67 -10.99 -2.10
C THR A 220 19.78 -11.24 -0.89
N PHE A 221 19.72 -10.30 0.06
CA PHE A 221 18.83 -10.44 1.22
C PHE A 221 17.34 -10.41 0.88
N ALA A 222 16.92 -9.59 -0.10
CA ALA A 222 15.54 -9.59 -0.57
C ALA A 222 15.18 -10.96 -1.17
N TYR A 223 16.07 -11.53 -1.99
CA TYR A 223 15.89 -12.85 -2.56
C TYR A 223 15.90 -13.97 -1.49
N GLU A 224 16.78 -13.89 -0.48
CA GLU A 224 16.77 -14.81 0.66
C GLU A 224 15.43 -14.77 1.40
N MET A 225 14.93 -13.57 1.72
CA MET A 225 13.63 -13.40 2.38
C MET A 225 12.46 -13.96 1.56
N GLU A 226 12.42 -13.70 0.25
CA GLU A 226 11.40 -14.27 -0.65
C GLU A 226 11.50 -15.79 -0.74
N SER A 227 12.72 -16.33 -0.92
CA SER A 227 12.96 -17.76 -1.10
C SER A 227 12.75 -18.61 0.15
N HIS A 228 12.93 -18.06 1.36
CA HIS A 228 12.77 -18.79 2.62
C HIS A 228 11.36 -19.38 2.83
N ALA A 229 10.35 -18.79 2.19
CA ALA A 229 8.97 -19.21 2.35
C ALA A 229 8.44 -20.02 1.15
N MET A 230 9.11 -19.98 0.00
CA MET A 230 8.66 -20.70 -1.20
C MET A 230 8.64 -22.21 -0.97
N GLY A 231 7.51 -22.84 -1.31
CA GLY A 231 7.28 -24.29 -1.19
C GLY A 231 7.33 -24.83 0.24
N LYS A 232 7.37 -23.97 1.26
CA LYS A 232 7.49 -24.41 2.66
C LYS A 232 6.19 -25.04 3.12
N LYS A 233 6.29 -26.24 3.69
CA LYS A 233 5.16 -27.00 4.24
C LYS A 233 5.25 -27.03 5.77
N PRO A 234 4.11 -27.00 6.47
CA PRO A 234 4.10 -27.02 7.92
C PRO A 234 4.52 -28.40 8.45
N GLU A 235 5.14 -28.43 9.62
CA GLU A 235 5.41 -29.69 10.32
C GLU A 235 4.11 -30.36 10.80
N ASN A 236 3.14 -29.54 11.20
CA ASN A 236 1.83 -29.96 11.65
C ASN A 236 0.79 -29.84 10.52
N PRO A 237 0.11 -30.92 10.12
CA PRO A 237 -0.92 -30.87 9.07
C PRO A 237 -2.08 -29.91 9.35
N ALA A 238 -2.38 -29.60 10.63
CA ALA A 238 -3.44 -28.65 10.99
C ALA A 238 -3.09 -27.18 10.66
N ASP A 239 -1.81 -26.92 10.38
CA ASP A 239 -1.30 -25.61 9.99
C ASP A 239 -1.16 -25.48 8.46
N MET A 240 -1.70 -26.43 7.70
CA MET A 240 -1.75 -26.35 6.25
C MET A 240 -2.70 -25.23 5.80
N VAL A 241 -2.30 -24.48 4.78
CA VAL A 241 -3.20 -23.57 4.06
C VAL A 241 -4.25 -24.38 3.30
N GLU A 242 -5.51 -23.96 3.39
CA GLU A 242 -6.63 -24.65 2.75
C GLU A 242 -6.59 -24.51 1.22
N GLU A 243 -7.03 -25.56 0.51
CA GLU A 243 -7.14 -25.53 -0.95
C GLU A 243 -8.12 -24.45 -1.40
N GLY A 244 -7.68 -23.60 -2.34
CA GLY A 244 -8.47 -22.48 -2.83
C GLY A 244 -8.58 -21.29 -1.87
N GLU A 245 -7.74 -21.22 -0.83
CA GLU A 245 -7.52 -20.00 -0.06
C GLU A 245 -7.05 -18.84 -0.96
N LEU A 246 -7.40 -17.61 -0.59
CA LEU A 246 -6.91 -16.41 -1.27
C LEU A 246 -5.62 -15.91 -0.63
N ILE A 247 -4.67 -15.47 -1.45
CA ILE A 247 -3.49 -14.73 -1.04
C ILE A 247 -3.60 -13.32 -1.60
N LEU A 248 -3.47 -12.32 -0.73
CA LEU A 248 -3.46 -10.91 -1.09
C LEU A 248 -2.05 -10.34 -0.90
N SER A 249 -1.54 -9.62 -1.89
CA SER A 249 -0.28 -8.87 -1.79
C SER A 249 -0.54 -7.46 -1.28
N VAL A 250 -0.07 -7.17 -0.07
CA VAL A 250 -0.30 -5.90 0.62
C VAL A 250 1.00 -5.10 0.69
N ASN A 251 1.02 -3.98 -0.01
CA ASN A 251 2.10 -3.01 0.02
C ASN A 251 1.82 -1.94 1.07
N ILE A 252 2.78 -1.71 1.97
CA ILE A 252 2.68 -0.72 3.03
C ILE A 252 3.79 0.29 2.81
N LEU A 253 3.41 1.55 2.61
CA LEU A 253 4.34 2.63 2.37
C LEU A 253 4.87 3.21 3.69
N TYR A 254 5.94 3.98 3.59
CA TYR A 254 6.43 4.77 4.72
C TYR A 254 5.34 5.67 5.28
N PRO A 255 5.41 5.99 6.59
CA PRO A 255 4.50 6.97 7.16
C PRO A 255 4.56 8.29 6.38
N ILE A 256 3.41 8.94 6.17
CA ILE A 256 3.27 10.17 5.35
C ILE A 256 4.16 11.32 5.86
N ILE A 257 4.54 11.26 7.13
CA ILE A 257 5.47 12.18 7.81
C ILE A 257 6.94 12.04 7.36
N PHE A 258 7.35 10.93 6.75
CA PHE A 258 8.72 10.73 6.22
C PHE A 258 8.87 11.29 4.81
N HIS A 259 9.10 12.60 4.70
CA HIS A 259 9.21 13.30 3.40
C HIS A 259 10.30 12.75 2.46
N LYS A 260 11.42 12.27 3.00
CA LYS A 260 12.55 11.73 2.21
C LYS A 260 12.24 10.43 1.45
N HIS A 261 11.24 9.68 1.88
CA HIS A 261 10.91 8.37 1.31
C HIS A 261 9.52 8.35 0.65
N LYS A 262 8.95 9.53 0.37
CA LYS A 262 7.61 9.66 -0.25
C LYS A 262 7.51 9.07 -1.65
N GLU A 263 8.63 8.96 -2.38
CA GLU A 263 8.64 8.59 -3.81
C GLU A 263 9.28 7.22 -4.11
N HIS A 264 9.64 6.44 -3.09
CA HIS A 264 10.49 5.26 -3.30
C HIS A 264 9.98 3.99 -2.61
N LYS A 265 9.31 3.15 -3.41
CA LYS A 265 8.97 1.73 -3.18
C LYS A 265 8.14 1.46 -1.89
N PRO A 266 7.36 0.37 -1.84
CA PRO A 266 6.75 -0.04 -0.58
C PRO A 266 7.83 -0.22 0.49
N TYR A 267 7.56 0.29 1.69
CA TYR A 267 8.42 0.08 2.86
C TYR A 267 8.47 -1.40 3.21
N GLN A 268 7.33 -2.07 3.11
CA GLN A 268 7.21 -3.52 3.24
C GLN A 268 6.11 -4.07 2.33
N THR A 269 6.29 -5.29 1.86
CA THR A 269 5.27 -6.08 1.16
C THR A 269 5.02 -7.34 1.96
N VAL A 270 3.74 -7.55 2.30
CA VAL A 270 3.28 -8.66 3.12
C VAL A 270 2.23 -9.44 2.34
N LEU A 271 2.34 -10.76 2.32
CA LEU A 271 1.28 -11.64 1.84
C LEU A 271 0.36 -11.98 3.02
N VAL A 272 -0.95 -11.79 2.83
CA VAL A 272 -1.97 -12.16 3.83
C VAL A 272 -2.94 -13.15 3.22
N LEU A 273 -3.46 -14.07 4.03
CA LEU A 273 -4.53 -14.95 3.59
C LEU A 273 -5.88 -14.23 3.65
N GLY A 274 -6.80 -14.59 2.77
CA GLY A 274 -8.18 -14.07 2.77
C GLY A 274 -8.88 -14.33 4.10
N SER A 275 -8.66 -15.51 4.69
CA SER A 275 -9.21 -15.92 5.98
C SER A 275 -8.58 -15.25 7.21
N GLN A 276 -7.44 -14.56 7.07
CA GLN A 276 -6.79 -13.90 8.20
C GLN A 276 -7.52 -12.64 8.64
N LYS A 277 -7.49 -12.38 9.95
CA LYS A 277 -8.04 -11.18 10.54
C LYS A 277 -7.18 -9.97 10.21
N LEU A 278 -7.82 -8.80 10.10
CA LEU A 278 -7.10 -7.52 9.92
C LEU A 278 -6.11 -7.24 11.06
N THR A 279 -6.41 -7.73 12.26
CA THR A 279 -5.54 -7.62 13.43
C THR A 279 -4.21 -8.35 13.27
N GLU A 280 -4.19 -9.45 12.52
CA GLU A 280 -2.96 -10.20 12.24
C GLU A 280 -2.02 -9.37 11.36
N LEU A 281 -2.55 -8.73 10.30
CA LEU A 281 -1.76 -7.79 9.51
C LEU A 281 -1.23 -6.65 10.39
N ARG A 282 -2.09 -5.99 11.18
CA ARG A 282 -1.68 -4.90 12.09
C ARG A 282 -0.49 -5.32 12.95
N ASP A 283 -0.53 -6.52 13.52
CA ASP A 283 0.53 -7.00 14.39
C ASP A 283 1.83 -7.35 13.63
N ALA A 284 1.74 -7.69 12.34
CA ALA A 284 2.87 -7.93 11.44
C ALA A 284 3.51 -6.65 10.88
N ILE A 285 2.81 -5.50 10.91
CA ILE A 285 3.38 -4.22 10.45
C ILE A 285 4.55 -3.82 11.33
N CYS A 286 5.75 -3.72 10.75
CA CYS A 286 6.96 -3.33 11.46
C CYS A 286 7.26 -1.83 11.27
N CYS A 287 6.48 -0.93 11.90
CA CYS A 287 6.73 0.50 11.76
C CYS A 287 7.89 0.99 12.65
N VAL A 288 8.75 1.87 12.13
CA VAL A 288 9.83 2.50 12.93
C VAL A 288 9.27 3.24 14.15
N SER A 289 8.10 3.87 14.03
CA SER A 289 7.44 4.56 15.13
C SER A 289 7.06 3.61 16.28
N ASP A 290 6.79 2.33 16.00
CA ASP A 290 6.47 1.32 17.03
C ASP A 290 7.67 0.98 17.91
N LEU A 291 8.88 1.14 17.36
CA LEU A 291 10.14 0.80 18.00
C LEU A 291 10.70 1.95 18.84
N GLN A 292 10.16 3.17 18.70
CA GLN A 292 10.66 4.33 19.42
C GLN A 292 10.33 4.24 20.92
N ILE A 293 11.23 4.73 21.76
CA ILE A 293 11.00 4.89 23.19
C ILE A 293 10.70 6.36 23.44
N GLY A 294 9.55 6.63 24.07
CA GLY A 294 9.12 8.00 24.35
C GLY A 294 9.71 8.52 25.67
N GLY A 295 10.17 9.77 25.68
CA GLY A 295 10.59 10.48 26.88
C GLY A 295 12.00 11.05 26.80
N GLU A 296 12.27 12.06 27.62
CA GLU A 296 13.55 12.72 27.75
C GLU A 296 14.24 12.20 29.03
N PHE A 297 15.50 11.79 28.92
CA PHE A 297 16.23 11.09 29.99
C PHE A 297 17.65 11.62 30.20
N SER A 298 17.95 12.87 29.85
CA SER A 298 19.28 13.45 30.09
C SER A 298 19.65 13.60 31.56
N ASN A 299 18.66 13.65 32.46
CA ASN A 299 18.93 13.73 33.90
C ASN A 299 18.92 12.36 34.57
N THR A 300 18.32 11.37 33.92
CA THR A 300 18.07 10.03 34.48
C THR A 300 18.23 8.95 33.40
N PRO A 301 19.40 8.87 32.73
CA PRO A 301 19.59 7.97 31.60
C PRO A 301 19.47 6.47 31.97
N ASP A 302 19.72 6.10 33.23
CA ASP A 302 19.52 4.73 33.74
C ASP A 302 18.05 4.37 33.99
N GLN A 303 17.15 5.34 33.95
CA GLN A 303 15.70 5.13 34.10
C GLN A 303 14.97 5.09 32.76
N ALA A 304 15.70 5.15 31.64
CA ALA A 304 15.11 5.02 30.32
C ALA A 304 14.39 3.65 30.21
N PRO A 305 13.09 3.64 29.91
CA PRO A 305 12.31 2.41 29.89
C PRO A 305 12.72 1.54 28.70
N GLU A 306 12.60 0.22 28.89
CA GLU A 306 12.77 -0.75 27.81
C GLU A 306 11.50 -0.88 26.94
N HIS A 307 10.35 -0.41 27.44
CA HIS A 307 9.08 -0.50 26.73
C HIS A 307 9.07 0.41 25.48
N ILE A 308 8.79 -0.19 24.34
CA ILE A 308 8.67 0.50 23.07
C ILE A 308 7.27 1.12 22.90
N SER A 309 7.16 2.08 21.99
CA SER A 309 5.92 2.82 21.73
C SER A 309 4.75 1.90 21.36
N ARG A 310 5.00 0.76 20.70
CA ARG A 310 3.98 -0.25 20.39
C ARG A 310 3.23 -0.75 21.62
N ASP A 311 3.94 -0.92 22.74
CA ASP A 311 3.36 -1.48 23.96
C ASP A 311 2.45 -0.48 24.67
N LEU A 312 2.81 0.81 24.58
CA LEU A 312 2.10 1.91 25.23
C LEU A 312 0.94 2.43 24.38
N TYR A 313 1.13 2.55 23.06
CA TYR A 313 0.20 3.18 22.14
C TYR A 313 -0.47 2.15 21.23
N LYS A 314 -1.34 1.33 21.81
CA LYS A 314 -2.00 0.21 21.12
C LYS A 314 -3.09 0.64 20.12
N SER A 315 -3.55 1.88 20.17
CA SER A 315 -4.67 2.32 19.32
C SER A 315 -4.26 2.35 17.84
N ALA A 316 -5.06 1.73 16.97
CA ALA A 316 -4.85 1.71 15.53
C ALA A 316 -6.17 1.52 14.77
N PHE A 317 -6.21 1.91 13.50
CA PHE A 317 -7.29 1.56 12.59
C PHE A 317 -6.79 1.30 11.17
N PHE A 318 -7.54 0.48 10.43
CA PHE A 318 -7.52 0.50 8.97
C PHE A 318 -8.75 1.25 8.44
N TYR A 319 -8.60 1.92 7.30
CA TYR A 319 -9.70 2.57 6.60
C TYR A 319 -9.78 2.03 5.18
N PHE A 320 -10.86 1.30 4.89
CA PHE A 320 -11.17 0.73 3.59
C PHE A 320 -12.59 1.14 3.17
N GLU A 321 -12.74 1.67 1.95
CA GLU A 321 -14.03 1.97 1.30
C GLU A 321 -15.09 2.62 2.22
N GLY A 322 -14.71 3.67 2.96
CA GLY A 322 -15.65 4.42 3.82
C GLY A 322 -15.89 3.82 5.21
N ALA A 323 -15.21 2.73 5.57
CA ALA A 323 -15.30 2.10 6.88
C ALA A 323 -13.97 2.15 7.65
N PHE A 324 -14.04 2.55 8.91
CA PHE A 324 -12.93 2.49 9.87
C PHE A 324 -13.00 1.21 10.70
N TYR A 325 -11.99 0.36 10.58
CA TYR A 325 -11.80 -0.87 11.35
C TYR A 325 -10.85 -0.55 12.51
N ASN A 326 -11.40 -0.19 13.67
CA ASN A 326 -10.62 0.20 14.84
C ASN A 326 -10.21 -1.02 15.65
N ASP A 327 -8.94 -1.11 16.06
CA ASP A 327 -8.47 -2.16 16.98
C ASP A 327 -9.07 -1.89 18.36
N LYS A 328 -9.99 -2.77 18.79
CA LYS A 328 -10.69 -2.68 20.07
C LYS A 328 -10.40 -3.89 20.97
N ARG A 329 -9.31 -4.61 20.71
CA ARG A 329 -8.91 -5.81 21.47
C ARG A 329 -8.51 -5.50 22.91
N TYR A 330 -7.99 -4.29 23.15
CA TYR A 330 -7.48 -3.87 24.45
C TYR A 330 -8.30 -2.70 25.02
N PRO A 331 -8.61 -2.67 26.32
CA PRO A 331 -9.33 -1.56 26.95
C PRO A 331 -8.64 -0.19 26.80
N GLU A 332 -7.32 -0.17 26.63
CA GLU A 332 -6.51 1.03 26.43
C GLU A 332 -6.63 1.60 25.01
N CYS A 333 -7.15 0.82 24.06
CA CYS A 333 -7.36 1.28 22.70
C CYS A 333 -8.42 2.39 22.65
N ARG A 334 -7.99 3.57 22.22
CA ARG A 334 -8.86 4.71 21.94
C ARG A 334 -9.38 4.61 20.52
N ASP A 335 -10.61 5.06 20.33
CA ASP A 335 -11.19 5.22 19.00
C ASP A 335 -10.57 6.43 18.30
N LEU A 336 -9.54 6.16 17.49
CA LEU A 336 -8.82 7.19 16.73
C LEU A 336 -9.68 7.76 15.59
N SER A 337 -10.61 6.96 15.06
CA SER A 337 -11.48 7.38 13.95
C SER A 337 -12.50 8.44 14.36
N ARG A 338 -12.89 8.47 15.64
CA ARG A 338 -13.90 9.40 16.17
C ARG A 338 -13.69 10.85 15.74
N THR A 339 -12.47 11.37 15.89
CA THR A 339 -12.18 12.78 15.56
C THR A 339 -12.36 13.06 14.06
N ILE A 340 -12.03 12.10 13.20
CA ILE A 340 -12.20 12.23 11.75
C ILE A 340 -13.69 12.23 11.39
N ILE A 341 -14.46 11.34 12.02
CA ILE A 341 -15.91 11.21 11.81
C ILE A 341 -16.61 12.50 12.26
N GLU A 342 -16.37 12.96 13.48
CA GLU A 342 -16.95 14.20 14.02
C GLU A 342 -16.60 15.41 13.14
N TRP A 343 -15.34 15.52 12.71
CA TRP A 343 -14.90 16.58 11.80
C TRP A 343 -15.61 16.55 10.44
N SER A 344 -15.88 15.35 9.93
CA SER A 344 -16.57 15.15 8.65
C SER A 344 -18.06 15.48 8.73
N GLU A 345 -18.70 15.18 9.86
CA GLU A 345 -20.13 15.40 10.09
C GLU A 345 -20.46 16.83 10.53
N ALA A 346 -19.49 17.57 11.08
CA ALA A 346 -19.70 18.92 11.57
C ALA A 346 -20.17 19.91 10.49
N HIS A 347 -19.84 19.65 9.22
CA HIS A 347 -20.25 20.47 8.07
C HIS A 347 -20.57 19.58 6.88
N ASP A 348 -21.53 19.98 6.05
CA ASP A 348 -21.74 19.30 4.77
C ASP A 348 -20.55 19.54 3.84
N ARG A 349 -19.66 18.56 3.80
CA ARG A 349 -18.43 18.54 2.98
C ARG A 349 -18.59 17.67 1.73
N GLY A 350 -19.78 17.10 1.49
CA GLY A 350 -20.01 16.14 0.41
C GLY A 350 -19.42 14.74 0.64
N TYR A 351 -18.94 14.44 1.85
CA TYR A 351 -18.55 13.07 2.22
C TYR A 351 -19.79 12.25 2.61
N GLY A 352 -19.82 10.99 2.20
CA GLY A 352 -20.78 10.03 2.74
C GLY A 352 -20.55 9.78 4.23
N LYS A 353 -21.54 9.21 4.93
CA LYS A 353 -21.36 8.83 6.33
C LYS A 353 -20.34 7.70 6.44
N PHE A 354 -19.30 7.93 7.24
CA PHE A 354 -18.33 6.91 7.56
C PHE A 354 -18.93 5.83 8.45
N GLN A 355 -18.50 4.59 8.23
CA GLN A 355 -18.86 3.45 9.06
C GLN A 355 -17.73 3.15 10.04
N THR A 356 -18.06 2.50 11.16
CA THR A 356 -17.06 2.01 12.11
C THR A 356 -17.33 0.55 12.44
N ALA A 357 -16.26 -0.21 12.58
CA ALA A 357 -16.26 -1.62 12.91
C ALA A 357 -15.10 -1.95 13.87
N ARG A 358 -15.21 -3.10 14.54
CA ARG A 358 -14.15 -3.69 15.36
C ARG A 358 -13.21 -4.48 14.45
N MET A 359 -11.92 -4.16 14.48
CA MET A 359 -10.92 -4.77 13.59
C MET A 359 -10.82 -6.29 13.78
N GLU A 360 -10.97 -6.75 15.02
CA GLU A 360 -10.87 -8.16 15.41
C GLU A 360 -12.03 -9.06 14.92
N ASP A 361 -13.10 -8.45 14.39
CA ASP A 361 -14.30 -9.14 13.94
C ASP A 361 -14.31 -9.34 12.41
N PHE A 362 -13.29 -8.86 11.68
CA PHE A 362 -13.22 -8.89 10.21
C PHE A 362 -11.97 -9.60 9.69
N THR A 363 -12.15 -10.32 8.60
CA THR A 363 -11.10 -10.93 7.78
C THR A 363 -10.89 -10.16 6.47
N PHE A 364 -9.84 -10.48 5.72
CA PHE A 364 -9.65 -9.90 4.38
C PHE A 364 -10.77 -10.30 3.40
N ASN A 365 -11.34 -11.49 3.55
CA ASN A 365 -12.48 -11.95 2.75
C ASN A 365 -13.74 -11.09 2.94
N ASP A 366 -13.89 -10.41 4.07
CA ASP A 366 -15.06 -9.56 4.38
C ASP A 366 -14.95 -8.15 3.78
N LEU A 367 -13.79 -7.79 3.22
CA LEU A 367 -13.53 -6.45 2.74
C LEU A 367 -14.14 -6.18 1.37
N ASN A 368 -14.58 -4.93 1.19
CA ASN A 368 -14.81 -4.35 -0.13
C ASN A 368 -13.61 -3.46 -0.46
N ILE A 369 -12.99 -3.69 -1.62
CA ILE A 369 -11.77 -3.00 -2.02
C ILE A 369 -11.74 -2.72 -3.53
N LYS A 370 -10.76 -1.91 -3.93
CA LYS A 370 -10.30 -1.67 -5.29
C LYS A 370 -8.83 -2.07 -5.35
N LEU A 371 -8.45 -2.87 -6.34
CA LEU A 371 -7.05 -3.20 -6.56
C LEU A 371 -6.28 -1.97 -7.01
N GLY A 372 -5.07 -1.82 -6.45
CA GLY A 372 -4.17 -0.69 -6.71
C GLY A 372 -4.58 0.62 -6.03
N PHE A 373 -5.70 0.64 -5.29
CA PHE A 373 -6.18 1.87 -4.65
C PHE A 373 -5.47 2.13 -3.30
N PRO A 374 -5.10 3.38 -2.99
CA PRO A 374 -4.47 3.73 -1.73
C PRO A 374 -5.48 3.80 -0.58
N TYR A 375 -5.34 2.88 0.37
CA TYR A 375 -6.04 2.86 1.65
C TYR A 375 -5.16 3.39 2.78
N LEU A 376 -5.73 3.53 3.97
CA LEU A 376 -5.04 4.12 5.12
C LEU A 376 -4.96 3.12 6.28
N TYR A 377 -3.77 2.98 6.84
CA TYR A 377 -3.52 2.42 8.16
C TYR A 377 -2.99 3.53 9.06
N CYS A 378 -3.58 3.73 10.23
CA CYS A 378 -3.11 4.70 11.20
C CYS A 378 -2.92 4.04 12.55
N HIS A 379 -1.78 4.27 13.19
CA HIS A 379 -1.48 3.79 14.54
C HIS A 379 -0.83 4.89 15.39
N GLN A 380 -0.89 4.71 16.70
CA GLN A 380 -0.38 5.67 17.70
C GLN A 380 -0.97 7.09 17.63
N GLY A 381 -2.05 7.29 16.86
CA GLY A 381 -2.78 8.55 16.74
C GLY A 381 -2.37 9.46 15.57
N ASP A 382 -1.12 9.39 15.10
CA ASP A 382 -0.59 10.28 14.05
C ASP A 382 0.38 9.60 13.07
N CYS A 383 0.63 8.30 13.21
CA CYS A 383 1.49 7.56 12.28
C CYS A 383 0.64 6.92 11.18
N GLU A 384 0.52 7.64 10.05
CA GLU A 384 -0.33 7.29 8.91
C GLU A 384 0.46 6.62 7.79
N HIS A 385 0.08 5.41 7.40
CA HIS A 385 0.64 4.65 6.31
C HIS A 385 -0.38 4.47 5.19
N VAL A 386 0.08 4.66 3.95
CA VAL A 386 -0.69 4.23 2.80
C VAL A 386 -0.54 2.72 2.65
N VAL A 387 -1.66 2.02 2.51
CA VAL A 387 -1.75 0.58 2.30
C VAL A 387 -2.37 0.34 0.93
N VAL A 388 -1.74 -0.46 0.08
CA VAL A 388 -2.22 -0.76 -1.27
C VAL A 388 -2.27 -2.26 -1.44
N ILE A 389 -3.44 -2.79 -1.79
CA ILE A 389 -3.59 -4.19 -2.20
C ILE A 389 -3.35 -4.23 -3.71
N THR A 390 -2.23 -4.80 -4.13
CA THR A 390 -1.81 -4.79 -5.54
C THR A 390 -2.19 -6.04 -6.31
N ASP A 391 -2.37 -7.16 -5.61
CA ASP A 391 -2.66 -8.45 -6.23
C ASP A 391 -3.51 -9.31 -5.31
N ILE A 392 -4.38 -10.13 -5.90
CA ILE A 392 -5.17 -11.17 -5.24
C ILE A 392 -5.22 -12.38 -6.15
N ARG A 393 -4.86 -13.54 -5.60
CA ARG A 393 -4.87 -14.81 -6.32
C ARG A 393 -5.21 -15.97 -5.40
N LEU A 394 -5.47 -17.13 -6.00
CA LEU A 394 -5.55 -18.38 -5.25
C LEU A 394 -4.15 -18.85 -4.84
N VAL A 395 -4.08 -19.56 -3.71
CA VAL A 395 -2.88 -20.28 -3.28
C VAL A 395 -2.48 -21.33 -4.33
N HIS A 396 -1.17 -21.49 -4.51
CA HIS A 396 -0.52 -22.42 -5.41
C HIS A 396 0.39 -23.38 -4.62
N HIS A 397 0.70 -24.56 -5.15
CA HIS A 397 1.53 -25.55 -4.46
C HIS A 397 2.98 -25.09 -4.18
N ASP A 398 3.48 -24.14 -4.96
CA ASP A 398 4.80 -23.50 -4.77
C ASP A 398 4.81 -22.39 -3.71
N ASP A 399 3.63 -22.01 -3.19
CA ASP A 399 3.56 -21.02 -2.13
C ASP A 399 4.02 -21.59 -0.78
N CYS A 400 4.15 -20.69 0.19
CA CYS A 400 4.19 -21.09 1.58
C CYS A 400 2.86 -21.73 1.95
N LEU A 401 2.85 -23.04 2.21
CA LEU A 401 1.67 -23.78 2.64
C LEU A 401 1.56 -23.87 4.17
N ASP A 402 2.54 -23.33 4.89
CA ASP A 402 2.49 -23.18 6.35
C ASP A 402 1.76 -21.90 6.75
N ARG A 403 0.54 -22.06 7.25
CA ARG A 403 -0.35 -20.97 7.68
C ARG A 403 0.24 -20.17 8.83
N THR A 404 1.10 -20.75 9.67
CA THR A 404 1.68 -20.05 10.85
C THR A 404 2.68 -18.96 10.48
N LEU A 405 3.19 -18.99 9.24
CA LEU A 405 4.13 -17.99 8.73
C LEU A 405 3.44 -16.77 8.14
N TYR A 406 2.12 -16.84 7.96
CA TYR A 406 1.32 -15.70 7.54
C TYR A 406 0.92 -14.84 8.75
N PRO A 407 0.84 -13.49 8.64
CA PRO A 407 1.18 -12.68 7.48
C PRO A 407 2.66 -12.77 7.10
N LEU A 408 2.92 -13.08 5.83
CA LEU A 408 4.26 -13.43 5.37
C LEU A 408 4.95 -12.19 4.79
N LEU A 409 5.96 -11.70 5.49
CA LEU A 409 6.79 -10.59 5.03
C LEU A 409 7.72 -11.07 3.90
N ILE A 410 7.44 -10.65 2.66
CA ILE A 410 8.24 -11.03 1.49
C ILE A 410 9.20 -9.92 1.07
N LYS A 411 8.93 -8.67 1.45
CA LYS A 411 9.79 -7.54 1.13
C LYS A 411 9.82 -6.54 2.27
N LYS A 412 11.01 -6.01 2.55
CA LYS A 412 11.23 -4.90 3.48
C LYS A 412 12.36 -4.03 2.98
N HIS A 413 12.19 -2.72 3.06
CA HIS A 413 13.23 -1.79 2.68
C HIS A 413 14.37 -1.81 3.72
N TRP A 414 15.59 -2.05 3.23
CA TRP A 414 16.79 -2.07 4.06
C TRP A 414 17.16 -0.66 4.54
N LEU A 415 17.20 -0.46 5.84
CA LEU A 415 17.59 0.79 6.48
C LEU A 415 19.06 0.71 6.93
N TRP A 416 19.82 1.74 6.60
CA TRP A 416 21.23 1.80 7.00
C TRP A 416 21.35 2.06 8.50
N THR A 417 22.12 1.21 9.17
CA THR A 417 22.41 1.36 10.61
C THR A 417 23.11 2.68 10.90
N ARG A 418 22.54 3.46 11.82
CA ARG A 418 23.10 4.70 12.35
C ARG A 418 24.14 4.36 13.41
N LYS A 419 25.41 4.63 13.09
CA LYS A 419 26.51 4.47 14.04
C LYS A 419 26.70 5.71 14.91
N CYS A 420 27.24 5.51 16.10
CA CYS A 420 27.68 6.57 17.00
C CYS A 420 28.60 7.56 16.29
N PHE A 421 28.36 8.85 16.49
CA PHE A 421 29.13 9.91 15.86
C PHE A 421 30.58 9.96 16.34
N VAL A 422 30.83 9.64 17.61
CA VAL A 422 32.17 9.72 18.22
C VAL A 422 33.04 8.55 17.78
N CYS A 423 32.62 7.31 18.10
CA CYS A 423 33.45 6.15 17.80
C CYS A 423 33.32 5.63 16.36
N LYS A 424 32.22 5.96 15.65
CA LYS A 424 31.88 5.40 14.32
C LYS A 424 31.85 3.86 14.24
N MET A 425 31.90 3.17 15.38
CA MET A 425 31.96 1.71 15.46
C MET A 425 30.63 1.11 15.88
N TYR A 426 30.12 1.50 17.05
CA TYR A 426 28.90 0.94 17.63
C TYR A 426 27.64 1.63 17.10
N THR A 427 26.53 0.89 17.04
CA THR A 427 25.20 1.43 16.73
C THR A 427 24.81 2.48 17.76
N ALA A 428 24.17 3.55 17.31
CA ALA A 428 23.65 4.58 18.18
C ALA A 428 22.50 4.03 19.05
N ARG A 429 22.48 4.45 20.31
CA ARG A 429 21.43 4.15 21.29
C ARG A 429 20.85 5.40 21.95
N TRP A 430 21.49 6.55 21.74
CA TRP A 430 21.05 7.84 22.23
C TRP A 430 21.09 8.85 21.10
N VAL A 431 20.09 9.73 21.09
CA VAL A 431 20.09 10.95 20.31
C VAL A 431 20.00 12.14 21.26
N THR A 432 20.90 13.11 21.09
CA THR A 432 20.89 14.35 21.88
C THR A 432 20.43 15.52 21.05
N ASN A 433 19.78 16.48 21.71
CA ASN A 433 19.33 17.74 21.12
C ASN A 433 19.82 18.92 21.95
N ASN A 434 20.04 20.06 21.29
CA ASN A 434 20.56 21.28 21.92
C ASN A 434 21.85 21.00 22.72
N ASP A 435 22.70 20.12 22.19
CA ASP A 435 23.86 19.58 22.88
C ASP A 435 25.10 20.40 22.54
N SER A 436 25.65 21.08 23.53
CA SER A 436 26.82 21.95 23.37
C SER A 436 28.14 21.21 23.18
N PHE A 437 28.20 19.92 23.51
CA PHE A 437 29.38 19.07 23.29
C PHE A 437 29.32 18.35 21.94
N ALA A 438 28.13 18.26 21.36
CA ALA A 438 27.93 17.62 20.07
C ALA A 438 28.39 18.52 18.90
N PRO A 439 28.97 17.92 17.85
CA PRO A 439 29.36 18.64 16.63
C PRO A 439 28.18 18.91 15.68
N GLU A 440 27.05 18.25 15.87
CA GLU A 440 25.83 18.37 15.06
C GLU A 440 24.61 18.36 15.98
N ASP A 441 23.50 18.97 15.57
CA ASP A 441 22.24 18.93 16.32
C ASP A 441 21.09 18.45 15.42
N PRO A 442 20.42 17.34 15.77
CA PRO A 442 20.78 16.39 16.82
C PRO A 442 21.97 15.48 16.49
N CYS A 443 22.60 14.92 17.52
CA CYS A 443 23.73 14.00 17.41
C CYS A 443 23.42 12.62 17.97
N PHE A 444 24.10 11.59 17.46
CA PHE A 444 23.83 10.19 17.78
C PHE A 444 25.02 9.53 18.49
N PHE A 445 24.78 8.87 19.60
CA PHE A 445 25.82 8.27 20.44
C PHE A 445 25.50 6.81 20.78
N CYS A 446 26.52 5.97 20.90
CA CYS A 446 26.37 4.69 21.61
C CYS A 446 26.38 4.95 23.13
N ASP A 447 25.95 3.98 23.93
CA ASP A 447 25.88 4.13 25.40
C ASP A 447 27.20 4.61 26.01
N VAL A 448 28.32 4.01 25.58
CA VAL A 448 29.65 4.32 26.15
C VAL A 448 30.04 5.76 25.84
N CYS A 449 30.00 6.18 24.58
CA CYS A 449 30.38 7.54 24.20
C CYS A 449 29.41 8.58 24.77
N PHE A 450 28.12 8.26 24.85
CA PHE A 450 27.13 9.13 25.48
C PHE A 450 27.49 9.39 26.94
N ARG A 451 27.77 8.34 27.72
CA ARG A 451 28.14 8.48 29.14
C ARG A 451 29.45 9.24 29.33
N MET A 452 30.49 8.87 28.58
CA MET A 452 31.82 9.49 28.71
C MET A 452 31.85 10.98 28.37
N LEU A 453 31.02 11.43 27.42
CA LEU A 453 31.03 12.83 26.99
C LEU A 453 30.16 13.73 27.86
N HIS A 454 29.06 13.19 28.39
CA HIS A 454 27.99 13.99 28.99
C HIS A 454 27.84 13.86 30.50
N TYR A 455 28.55 12.93 31.14
CA TYR A 455 28.46 12.72 32.58
C TYR A 455 29.83 12.53 33.20
N ASP A 456 29.99 12.97 34.45
CA ASP A 456 31.20 12.70 35.23
C ASP A 456 31.22 11.27 35.78
N SER A 457 32.28 10.92 36.52
CA SER A 457 32.44 9.61 37.15
C SER A 457 31.40 9.30 38.23
N GLU A 458 30.72 10.31 38.76
CA GLU A 458 29.66 10.18 39.76
C GLU A 458 28.27 10.08 39.11
N GLY A 459 28.18 10.24 37.78
CA GLY A 459 26.93 10.22 37.02
C GLY A 459 26.23 11.57 36.95
N ASN A 460 26.88 12.67 37.37
CA ASN A 460 26.29 14.00 37.25
C ASN A 460 26.41 14.50 35.82
N LYS A 461 25.33 15.13 35.34
CA LYS A 461 25.24 15.70 34.01
C LYS A 461 26.23 16.86 33.83
N LEU A 462 27.10 16.74 32.83
CA LEU A 462 28.03 17.78 32.40
C LEU A 462 27.33 18.57 31.30
N GLY A 463 26.80 19.76 31.62
CA GLY A 463 26.22 20.71 30.66
C GLY A 463 24.74 20.54 30.30
N GLU A 464 24.25 21.45 29.47
CA GLU A 464 22.84 21.53 29.07
C GLU A 464 22.63 20.83 27.72
N PHE A 465 21.80 19.79 27.73
CA PHE A 465 21.38 19.03 26.54
C PHE A 465 20.10 18.27 26.87
N LEU A 466 19.38 17.82 25.85
CA LEU A 466 18.28 16.86 25.99
C LEU A 466 18.75 15.52 25.42
N ALA A 467 18.36 14.40 26.03
CA ALA A 467 18.74 13.07 25.57
C ALA A 467 17.53 12.15 25.48
N TYR A 468 17.43 11.47 24.34
CA TYR A 468 16.34 10.54 24.04
C TYR A 468 16.95 9.20 23.66
N PRO A 469 16.42 8.08 24.18
CA PRO A 469 16.78 6.77 23.69
C PRO A 469 16.48 6.68 22.20
N TYR A 470 17.42 6.12 21.45
CA TYR A 470 17.35 5.96 20.02
C TYR A 470 17.38 4.48 19.67
N VAL A 471 16.41 4.06 18.87
CA VAL A 471 16.32 2.70 18.35
C VAL A 471 16.62 2.78 16.87
N ASP A 472 17.75 2.19 16.47
CA ASP A 472 18.20 2.19 15.09
C ASP A 472 17.26 1.35 14.22
N PRO A 473 16.63 1.94 13.18
CA PRO A 473 15.72 1.20 12.31
C PRO A 473 16.38 0.04 11.56
N GLY A 474 17.69 0.13 11.29
CA GLY A 474 18.47 -0.92 10.64
C GLY A 474 18.72 -2.15 11.51
N THR A 475 18.46 -2.07 12.83
CA THR A 475 18.49 -3.23 13.73
C THR A 475 17.43 -4.28 13.37
N PHE A 476 16.37 -3.85 12.70
CA PHE A 476 15.22 -4.69 12.35
C PHE A 476 15.18 -5.01 10.87
N ASN A 477 16.29 -4.87 10.15
CA ASN A 477 16.38 -5.27 8.74
C ASN A 477 16.05 -6.75 8.54
#